data_AF-A0A957ELK2-F1
#
_entry.id   AF-A0A957ELK2-F1
#
_cell.length_a   1.000
_cell.length_b   1.000
_cell.length_c   1.000
_cell.angle_alpha   90.00
_cell.angle_beta   90.00
_cell.angle_gamma   90.00
#
_symmetry.space_group_name_H-M   'P 1'
#
loop_
_entity.id
_entity.type
_entity.pdbx_description
1 polymer ?
#
loop_
_entity_poly.entity_id
_entity_poly.type
_entity_poly.pdbx_seq_one_letter_code
_entity_poly.pdbx_strand_id
1 'polypeptide(L)' 'PPIIRNGGDWYASIGTEKSKGTKVFALAGSIQNTGLIEVPMGTTLQDIVYEIGGGLPDGGVC' A
#
# COMPACT_ATOMS: atom_id res chain seq x y z
N PRO A 1 -17.78 7.33 -8.88
CA PRO A 1 -16.76 6.66 -8.05
C PRO A 1 -16.48 5.24 -8.56
N PRO A 2 -15.25 4.70 -8.46
CA PRO A 2 -14.85 3.41 -9.06
C PRO A 2 -15.73 2.24 -8.62
N ILE A 3 -16.07 2.18 -7.33
CA ILE A 3 -16.93 1.15 -6.73
C ILE A 3 -18.32 1.13 -7.38
N ILE A 4 -18.91 2.31 -7.63
CA ILE A 4 -20.23 2.42 -8.26
C ILE A 4 -20.19 2.00 -9.74
N ARG A 5 -19.05 2.18 -10.41
CA ARG A 5 -18.89 1.84 -11.83
C ARG A 5 -18.58 0.36 -12.05
N ASN A 6 -17.79 -0.24 -11.18
CA ASN A 6 -17.26 -1.59 -11.35
C ASN A 6 -17.97 -2.63 -10.45
N GLY A 7 -18.81 -2.17 -9.51
CA GLY A 7 -19.50 -3.03 -8.55
C GLY A 7 -18.73 -3.24 -7.24
N GLY A 8 -19.47 -3.61 -6.19
CA GLY A 8 -18.90 -3.93 -4.87
C GLY A 8 -18.00 -5.17 -4.89
N ASP A 9 -18.36 -6.18 -5.69
CA ASP A 9 -17.61 -7.43 -5.83
C ASP A 9 -16.22 -7.21 -6.42
N TRP A 10 -16.11 -6.28 -7.37
CA TRP A 10 -14.82 -5.86 -7.92
C TRP A 10 -13.92 -5.29 -6.81
N TYR A 11 -14.44 -4.38 -5.98
CA TYR A 11 -13.67 -3.81 -4.87
C TYR A 11 -13.33 -4.86 -3.80
N ALA A 12 -14.23 -5.82 -3.56
CA ALA A 12 -14.03 -6.93 -2.64
C ALA A 12 -13.06 -8.01 -3.14
N SER A 13 -12.79 -8.05 -4.44
CA SER A 13 -11.77 -8.93 -5.02
C SER A 13 -10.33 -8.45 -4.73
N ILE A 14 -10.17 -7.17 -4.36
CA ILE A 14 -8.88 -6.58 -4.03
C ILE A 14 -8.64 -6.69 -2.52
N GLY A 15 -7.43 -7.08 -2.12
CA GLY A 15 -7.05 -7.25 -0.71
C GLY A 15 -7.17 -8.69 -0.21
N THR A 16 -7.39 -8.88 1.10
CA THR A 16 -7.48 -10.22 1.72
C THR A 16 -8.93 -10.71 1.81
N GLU A 17 -9.16 -11.93 2.30
CA GLU A 17 -10.50 -12.44 2.56
C GLU A 17 -11.24 -11.61 3.63
N LYS A 18 -10.56 -11.25 4.73
CA LYS A 18 -11.15 -10.50 5.84
C LYS A 18 -11.16 -8.97 5.64
N SER A 19 -10.17 -8.44 4.93
CA SER A 19 -10.02 -7.00 4.72
C SER A 19 -10.02 -6.69 3.23
N LYS A 20 -11.16 -6.17 2.75
CA LYS A 20 -11.45 -5.88 1.35
C LYS A 20 -11.04 -4.46 0.95
N GLY A 21 -10.58 -4.31 -0.28
CA GLY A 21 -10.25 -3.05 -0.91
C GLY A 21 -8.79 -2.61 -0.74
N THR A 22 -8.56 -1.37 -1.12
CA THR A 22 -7.27 -0.67 -1.03
C THR A 22 -7.30 0.35 0.11
N LYS A 23 -6.11 0.69 0.62
CA LYS A 23 -5.93 1.75 1.62
C LYS A 23 -4.79 2.65 1.20
N VAL A 24 -4.96 3.94 1.48
CA VAL A 24 -3.91 4.95 1.27
C VAL A 24 -3.04 5.04 2.51
N PHE A 25 -1.73 4.93 2.33
CA PHE A 25 -0.72 5.16 3.36
C PHE A 25 0.12 6.38 3.00
N ALA A 26 0.50 7.13 4.03
CA ALA A 26 1.49 8.19 3.91
C ALA A 26 2.86 7.66 4.31
N LEU A 27 3.76 7.58 3.34
CA LEU A 27 5.18 7.30 3.54
C LEU A 27 5.92 8.60 3.83
N ALA A 28 6.50 8.70 5.02
CA ALA A 28 7.28 9.85 5.45
C ALA A 28 8.42 9.41 6.38
N GLY A 29 9.46 10.23 6.52
CA GLY A 29 10.63 9.96 7.37
C GLY A 29 11.82 9.44 6.58
N SER A 30 12.61 8.57 7.20
CA SER A 30 13.85 8.00 6.64
C SER A 30 13.55 6.91 5.62
N ILE A 31 12.94 7.28 4.49
CA ILE A 31 12.62 6.39 3.39
C ILE A 31 12.97 7.07 2.05
N GLN A 32 13.43 6.31 1.06
CA GLN A 32 13.87 6.90 -0.21
C GLN A 32 12.72 7.56 -0.98
N ASN A 33 11.60 6.85 -1.11
CA ASN A 33 10.43 7.32 -1.82
C ASN A 33 9.33 7.71 -0.82
N THR A 34 9.25 9.01 -0.52
CA THR A 34 8.17 9.58 0.31
C THR A 34 6.96 9.94 -0.53
N GLY A 35 5.75 9.81 0.04
CA GLY A 35 4.52 10.22 -0.64
C GLY A 35 3.28 9.50 -0.14
N LEU A 36 2.17 9.70 -0.85
CA LEU A 36 0.95 8.92 -0.64
C LEU A 36 0.95 7.74 -1.61
N ILE A 37 0.76 6.55 -1.06
CA ILE A 37 0.66 5.31 -1.83
C ILE A 37 -0.69 4.67 -1.57
N GLU A 38 -1.27 4.04 -2.58
CA GLU A 38 -2.46 3.22 -2.46
C GLU A 38 -2.05 1.75 -2.58
N VAL A 39 -2.35 0.94 -1.57
CA VAL A 39 -1.97 -0.48 -1.53
C VAL A 39 -3.17 -1.37 -1.19
N PRO A 40 -3.21 -2.61 -1.70
CA PRO A 40 -4.20 -3.60 -1.29
C PRO A 40 -4.11 -3.89 0.21
N MET A 41 -5.25 -4.18 0.84
CA MET A 41 -5.23 -4.70 2.20
C MET A 41 -4.56 -6.07 2.26
N GLY A 42 -3.64 -6.24 3.22
CA GLY A 42 -2.82 -7.46 3.37
C GLY A 42 -1.36 -7.30 2.97
N THR A 43 -0.99 -6.20 2.32
CA THR A 43 0.42 -5.88 2.06
C THR A 43 1.16 -5.70 3.39
N THR A 44 2.34 -6.30 3.52
CA THR A 44 3.13 -6.22 4.75
C THR A 44 3.83 -4.87 4.85
N LEU A 45 4.15 -4.43 6.08
CA LEU A 45 4.94 -3.21 6.28
C LEU A 45 6.34 -3.33 5.66
N GLN A 46 6.90 -4.54 5.60
CA GLN A 46 8.19 -4.78 4.96
C GLN A 46 8.12 -4.49 3.45
N ASP A 47 7.10 -5.01 2.76
CA ASP A 47 6.91 -4.73 1.32
C ASP A 47 6.67 -3.23 1.09
N ILE A 48 5.88 -2.60 1.96
CA ILE A 48 5.62 -1.15 1.88
C ILE A 48 6.93 -0.36 2.02
N VAL A 49 7.81 -0.73 2.94
CA VAL A 49 9.05 0.02 3.19
C VAL A 49 10.10 -0.25 2.11
N TYR A 50 10.34 -1.51 1.77
CA TYR A 50 11.46 -1.89 0.88
C TYR A 50 11.08 -1.92 -0.60
N GLU A 51 9.93 -2.50 -0.96
CA GLU A 51 9.52 -2.63 -2.37
C GLU A 51 8.92 -1.33 -2.90
N ILE A 52 8.07 -0.67 -2.11
CA ILE A 52 7.39 0.58 -2.53
C ILE A 52 8.21 1.80 -2.13
N GLY A 53 8.63 1.85 -0.85
CA GLY A 53 9.39 2.96 -0.29
C GLY A 53 10.86 3.01 -0.73
N GLY A 54 11.42 1.94 -1.30
CA GLY A 54 12.82 1.88 -1.71
C GLY A 54 13.81 1.73 -0.54
N GLY A 55 13.32 1.38 0.65
CA GLY A 55 14.13 1.22 1.85
C GLY A 55 14.66 2.54 2.41
N LEU A 56 15.70 2.45 3.24
CA LEU A 56 16.29 3.64 3.86
C LEU A 56 17.17 4.42 2.86
N PRO A 57 17.27 5.75 3.05
CA PRO A 57 18.33 6.54 2.44
C PRO A 57 19.70 5.94 2.74
N ASP A 58 20.61 6.01 1.78
CA ASP A 58 22.01 5.57 1.89
C ASP A 58 22.24 4.07 2.15
N GLY A 59 21.23 3.22 1.95
CA GLY A 59 21.37 1.77 2.09
C GLY A 59 21.44 1.28 3.53
N GLY A 60 20.97 2.08 4.50
CA GLY A 60 20.81 1.65 5.89
C GLY A 60 19.86 0.46 6.04
N VAL A 61 20.02 -0.32 7.12
CA VAL A 61 19.15 -1.46 7.45
C VAL A 61 18.26 -1.07 8.63
N CYS A 62 16.93 -1.27 8.51
CA CYS A 62 15.96 -1.01 9.58
C CYS A 62 16.03 -2.07 10.68
#